data_AF-A0A2J6X071-F1
#
_entry.id   AF-A0A2J6X071-F1
#
_cell.length_a   1.000
_cell.length_b   1.000
_cell.length_c   1.000
_cell.angle_alpha   90.00
_cell.angle_beta   90.00
_cell.angle_gamma   90.00
#
_symmetry.space_group_name_H-M   'P 1'
#
loop_
_entity.id
_entity.type
_entity.pdbx_description
1 polymer ?
#
loop_
_entity_poly.entity_id
_entity_poly.type
_entity_poly.pdbx_seq_one_letter_code
_entity_poly.pdbx_strand_id
1 'polypeptide(L)'
;MPNHIEHLVRQLTLDEKIALLAGADAWHTVAIPRLGIPAIKVTDGPNGARGVSRNGIHTSACFPIGVAMGATWNPALVRQIGEALAEETKDKGAHILLAPTVNIHRSPLAGRNFECFSEDPYLTGVMAAAYITG
;
A
#
# COMPACT_ATOMS: atom_id res chain seq x y z
N MET A 1 -24.43 -18.87 -3.25
CA MET A 1 -23.59 -19.49 -2.21
C MET A 1 -23.33 -18.45 -1.14
N PRO A 2 -23.31 -18.77 0.16
CA PRO A 2 -22.90 -17.78 1.17
C PRO A 2 -21.54 -17.20 0.77
N ASN A 3 -21.38 -15.89 0.89
CA ASN A 3 -20.09 -15.24 0.67
C ASN A 3 -19.03 -15.96 1.52
N HIS A 4 -17.94 -16.43 0.90
CA HIS A 4 -16.90 -17.20 1.58
C HIS A 4 -16.37 -16.47 2.83
N ILE A 5 -16.30 -15.14 2.78
CA ILE A 5 -15.90 -14.28 3.90
C ILE A 5 -16.90 -14.41 5.06
N GLU A 6 -18.20 -14.33 4.81
CA GLU A 6 -19.22 -14.48 5.86
C GLU A 6 -19.17 -15.86 6.52
N HIS A 7 -18.89 -16.90 5.75
CA HIS A 7 -18.73 -18.25 6.27
C HIS A 7 -17.51 -18.39 7.19
N LEU A 8 -16.38 -17.76 6.86
CA LEU A 8 -15.19 -17.71 7.73
C LEU A 8 -15.48 -16.90 9.00
N VAL A 9 -16.09 -15.72 8.88
CA VAL A 9 -16.39 -14.83 10.02
C VAL A 9 -17.31 -15.50 11.05
N ARG A 10 -18.25 -16.35 10.62
CA ARG A 10 -19.12 -17.13 11.52
C ARG A 10 -18.38 -18.23 12.28
N GLN A 11 -17.25 -18.72 11.77
CA GLN A 11 -16.44 -19.76 12.40
C GLN A 11 -15.36 -19.23 13.34
N LEU A 12 -15.10 -17.92 13.30
CA LEU A 12 -14.18 -17.26 14.22
C LEU A 12 -14.76 -17.22 15.62
N THR A 13 -13.95 -17.56 16.62
CA THR A 13 -14.25 -17.24 18.02
C THR A 13 -14.25 -15.73 18.24
N LEU A 14 -14.76 -15.26 19.38
CA LEU A 14 -14.68 -13.84 19.73
C LEU A 14 -13.22 -13.37 19.80
N ASP A 15 -12.34 -14.16 20.40
CA ASP A 15 -10.92 -13.83 20.52
C ASP A 15 -10.23 -13.78 19.15
N GLU A 16 -10.52 -14.71 18.24
CA GLU A 16 -9.99 -14.70 16.87
C GLU A 16 -10.47 -13.45 16.10
N LYS A 17 -11.71 -12.98 16.33
CA LYS A 17 -12.21 -11.72 15.74
C LYS A 17 -11.47 -10.51 16.30
N ILE A 18 -11.26 -10.45 17.61
CA ILE A 18 -10.56 -9.34 18.27
C ILE A 18 -9.10 -9.29 17.77
N ALA A 19 -8.45 -10.44 17.65
CA ALA A 19 -7.06 -10.52 17.19
C ALA A 19 -6.87 -9.96 15.77
N LEU A 20 -7.84 -10.15 14.86
CA LEU A 20 -7.78 -9.64 13.49
C LEU A 20 -7.96 -8.10 13.38
N LEU A 21 -8.29 -7.40 14.47
CA LEU A 21 -8.44 -5.93 14.49
C LEU A 21 -7.10 -5.19 14.67
N ALA A 22 -6.00 -5.92 14.87
CA ALA A 22 -4.67 -5.36 15.01
C ALA A 22 -3.65 -6.15 14.17
N GLY A 23 -2.51 -5.52 13.89
CA GLY A 23 -1.35 -6.23 13.34
C GLY A 23 -0.79 -7.22 14.37
N ALA A 24 -0.30 -8.37 13.89
CA ALA A 24 0.51 -9.27 14.69
C ALA A 24 1.86 -8.63 15.05
N ASP A 25 2.38 -7.83 14.12
CA ASP A 25 3.53 -6.96 14.29
C ASP A 25 3.36 -5.70 13.41
N ALA A 26 4.43 -4.93 13.20
CA ALA A 26 4.40 -3.71 12.40
C ALA A 26 4.12 -3.93 10.89
N TRP A 27 4.24 -5.16 10.38
CA TRP A 27 4.21 -5.49 8.96
C TRP A 27 3.31 -6.68 8.61
N HIS A 28 2.73 -7.38 9.59
CA HIS A 28 1.91 -8.56 9.35
C HIS A 28 0.56 -8.50 10.07
N THR A 29 -0.49 -9.02 9.44
CA THR A 29 -1.76 -9.31 10.11
C THR A 29 -1.67 -10.61 10.91
N VAL A 30 -2.62 -10.82 11.84
CA VAL A 30 -2.75 -12.09 12.55
C VAL A 30 -3.24 -13.19 11.60
N ALA A 31 -2.63 -14.39 11.68
CA ALA A 31 -3.07 -15.60 10.98
C ALA A 31 -4.03 -16.41 11.85
N ILE A 32 -4.99 -17.11 11.23
CA ILE A 32 -5.87 -18.09 11.88
C ILE A 32 -5.71 -19.45 11.18
N PRO A 33 -4.69 -20.26 11.54
CA PRO A 33 -4.34 -21.49 10.82
C PRO A 33 -5.46 -22.53 10.76
N ARG A 34 -6.27 -22.64 11.83
CA ARG A 34 -7.40 -23.59 11.90
C ARG A 34 -8.44 -23.36 10.81
N LEU A 35 -8.58 -22.11 10.36
CA LEU A 35 -9.50 -21.72 9.29
C LEU A 35 -8.79 -21.45 7.96
N GLY A 36 -7.48 -21.73 7.88
CA GLY A 36 -6.69 -21.48 6.68
C GLY A 36 -6.52 -20.00 6.33
N ILE A 37 -6.65 -19.08 7.30
CA ILE A 37 -6.45 -17.65 7.08
C ILE A 37 -4.97 -17.31 7.30
N PRO A 38 -4.21 -16.96 6.25
CA PRO A 38 -2.78 -16.65 6.38
C PRO A 38 -2.56 -15.25 6.97
N ALA A 39 -1.33 -14.99 7.44
CA ALA A 39 -0.88 -13.64 7.73
C ALA A 39 -0.63 -12.89 6.42
N ILE A 40 -1.15 -11.67 6.33
CA ILE A 40 -0.90 -10.76 5.20
C ILE A 40 0.28 -9.88 5.58
N LYS A 41 1.31 -9.89 4.74
CA LYS A 41 2.46 -8.99 4.85
C LYS A 41 2.20 -7.68 4.10
N VAL A 42 2.44 -6.55 4.76
CA VAL A 42 2.38 -5.20 4.18
C VAL A 42 3.78 -4.59 4.08
N THR A 43 3.95 -3.59 3.22
CA THR A 43 5.21 -2.85 3.12
C THR A 43 4.98 -1.40 2.68
N ASP A 44 5.77 -0.47 3.21
CA ASP A 44 5.85 0.89 2.65
C ASP A 44 6.57 0.87 1.30
N GLY A 45 6.27 1.74 0.35
CA GLY A 45 5.17 2.69 0.32
C GLY A 45 5.15 3.46 -1.02
N PRO A 46 4.85 4.77 -1.04
CA PRO A 46 4.38 5.47 -2.26
C PRO A 46 5.40 5.59 -3.41
N ASN A 47 6.70 5.39 -3.18
CA ASN A 47 7.74 5.48 -4.21
C ASN A 47 8.74 4.32 -4.19
N GLY A 48 8.36 3.16 -3.62
CA GLY A 48 9.20 1.96 -3.62
C GLY A 48 8.78 0.97 -2.54
N ALA A 49 8.97 -0.33 -2.78
CA ALA A 49 8.61 -1.39 -1.83
C ALA A 49 9.80 -1.70 -0.90
N ARG A 50 9.85 -1.06 0.26
CA ARG A 50 11.00 -1.13 1.19
C ARG A 50 11.22 -2.51 1.81
N GLY A 51 10.16 -3.29 1.98
CA GLY A 51 10.17 -4.50 2.80
C GLY A 51 10.18 -4.22 4.31
N VAL A 52 10.51 -5.27 5.09
CA VAL A 52 10.52 -5.25 6.57
C VAL A 52 11.87 -4.74 7.11
N SER A 53 12.95 -4.96 6.36
CA SER A 53 14.30 -4.66 6.82
C SER A 53 14.69 -3.21 6.55
N ARG A 54 15.35 -2.59 7.53
CA ARG A 54 15.98 -1.26 7.41
C ARG A 54 17.51 -1.33 7.42
N ASN A 55 18.08 -2.53 7.36
CA ASN A 55 19.53 -2.75 7.48
C ASN A 55 20.31 -2.56 6.16
N GLY A 56 19.63 -2.21 5.06
CA GLY A 56 20.27 -1.95 3.76
C GLY A 56 20.71 -3.19 2.97
N ILE A 57 20.46 -4.40 3.48
CA ILE A 57 20.83 -5.66 2.79
C ILE A 57 19.87 -5.96 1.63
N HIS A 58 18.60 -5.63 1.79
CA HIS A 58 17.59 -5.78 0.74
C HIS A 58 17.33 -4.42 0.09
N THR A 59 17.62 -4.30 -1.19
CA THR A 59 17.39 -3.08 -1.98
C THR A 59 16.03 -3.13 -2.67
N SER A 60 15.52 -1.97 -3.06
CA SER A 60 14.31 -1.81 -3.87
C SER A 60 14.50 -0.66 -4.85
N ALA A 61 13.76 -0.68 -5.95
CA ALA A 61 13.68 0.45 -6.84
C ALA A 61 13.09 1.66 -6.12
N CYS A 62 13.82 2.78 -6.13
CA CYS A 62 13.34 4.07 -5.64
C CYS A 62 12.82 4.89 -6.82
N PHE A 63 11.50 4.98 -6.92
CA PHE A 63 10.81 5.71 -7.97
C PHE A 63 10.78 7.22 -7.66
N PRO A 64 10.50 8.08 -8.67
CA PRO A 64 10.24 9.49 -8.42
C PRO A 64 9.15 9.69 -7.36
N ILE A 65 9.32 10.71 -6.52
CA ILE A 65 8.36 11.04 -5.45
C ILE A 65 7.01 11.54 -6.02
N GLY A 66 5.94 11.50 -5.20
CA GLY A 66 4.57 11.83 -5.62
C GLY A 66 4.45 13.18 -6.35
N VAL A 67 5.12 14.23 -5.86
CA VAL A 67 5.04 15.55 -6.51
C VAL A 67 5.70 15.58 -7.89
N ALA A 68 6.77 14.79 -8.07
CA ALA A 68 7.42 14.63 -9.37
C ALA A 68 6.53 13.83 -10.34
N MET A 69 5.86 12.78 -9.84
CA MET A 69 4.86 12.05 -10.63
C MET A 69 3.68 12.96 -11.03
N GLY A 70 3.14 13.73 -10.09
CA GLY A 70 2.05 14.69 -10.33
C GLY A 70 2.42 15.76 -11.37
N ALA A 71 3.65 16.27 -11.31
CA ALA A 71 4.18 17.25 -12.25
C ALA A 71 4.30 16.74 -13.69
N THR A 72 4.19 15.43 -13.93
CA THR A 72 4.18 14.87 -15.30
C THR A 72 2.87 15.10 -16.04
N TRP A 73 1.75 15.28 -15.32
CA TRP A 73 0.40 15.28 -15.90
C TRP A 73 0.12 14.06 -16.80
N ASN A 74 0.81 12.93 -16.55
CA ASN A 74 0.78 11.73 -17.37
C ASN A 74 0.29 10.50 -16.58
N PRO A 75 -1.03 10.25 -16.53
CA PRO A 75 -1.60 9.11 -15.82
C PRO A 75 -1.13 7.76 -16.40
N ALA A 76 -0.88 7.68 -17.72
CA ALA A 76 -0.40 6.44 -18.32
C ALA A 76 1.00 6.07 -17.80
N LEU A 77 1.88 7.05 -17.64
CA LEU A 77 3.20 6.84 -17.02
C LEU A 77 3.08 6.45 -15.54
N VAL A 78 2.21 7.11 -14.79
CA VAL A 78 2.00 6.77 -13.37
C VAL A 78 1.44 5.36 -13.19
N ARG A 79 0.57 4.90 -14.11
CA ARG A 79 0.13 3.50 -14.14
C ARG A 79 1.29 2.53 -14.35
N GLN A 80 2.18 2.80 -15.30
CA GLN A 80 3.37 1.96 -15.51
C GLN A 80 4.27 1.89 -14.27
N ILE A 81 4.38 3.00 -13.53
CA ILE A 81 5.08 3.02 -12.25
C ILE A 81 4.34 2.14 -11.21
N GLY A 82 3.01 2.21 -11.14
CA GLY A 82 2.19 1.33 -10.30
C GLY A 82 2.43 -0.16 -10.59
N GLU A 83 2.41 -0.55 -11.87
CA GLU A 83 2.68 -1.93 -12.31
C GLU A 83 4.07 -2.40 -11.87
N ALA A 84 5.09 -1.56 -12.01
CA ALA A 84 6.45 -1.88 -11.55
C ALA A 84 6.55 -1.98 -10.01
N LEU A 85 5.83 -1.14 -9.28
CA LEU A 85 5.76 -1.18 -7.82
C LEU A 85 5.01 -2.42 -7.31
N ALA A 86 4.00 -2.89 -8.03
CA ALA A 86 3.30 -4.13 -7.72
C ALA A 86 4.25 -5.33 -7.83
N GLU A 87 5.10 -5.37 -8.86
CA GLU A 87 6.14 -6.40 -9.00
C GLU A 87 7.20 -6.32 -7.89
N GLU A 88 7.69 -5.12 -7.56
CA GLU A 88 8.61 -4.93 -6.42
C GLU A 88 7.98 -5.38 -5.09
N THR A 89 6.68 -5.13 -4.89
CA THR A 89 5.94 -5.54 -3.70
C THR A 89 5.92 -7.06 -3.57
N LYS A 90 5.66 -7.77 -4.69
CA LYS A 90 5.71 -9.23 -4.77
C LYS A 90 7.12 -9.77 -4.52
N ASP A 91 8.15 -9.13 -5.06
CA ASP A 91 9.56 -9.49 -4.81
C ASP A 91 9.91 -9.40 -3.31
N LYS A 92 9.34 -8.44 -2.58
CA LYS A 92 9.47 -8.37 -1.12
C LYS A 92 8.62 -9.40 -0.37
N GLY A 93 7.89 -10.26 -1.06
CA GLY A 93 6.93 -11.21 -0.50
C GLY A 93 5.77 -10.53 0.23
N ALA A 94 5.54 -9.24 -0.06
CA ALA A 94 4.42 -8.48 0.50
C ALA A 94 3.20 -8.60 -0.41
N HIS A 95 2.02 -8.40 0.19
CA HIS A 95 0.73 -8.52 -0.48
C HIS A 95 0.06 -7.16 -0.66
N ILE A 96 0.43 -6.19 0.18
CA ILE A 96 -0.13 -4.84 0.19
C ILE A 96 1.03 -3.85 0.25
N LEU A 97 1.05 -2.93 -0.72
CA LEU A 97 1.87 -1.73 -0.69
C LEU A 97 1.09 -0.62 0.02
N LEU A 98 1.70 0.02 1.01
CA LEU A 98 1.09 1.13 1.77
C LEU A 98 1.23 2.44 0.97
N ALA A 99 0.43 2.55 -0.09
CA ALA A 99 0.51 3.59 -1.11
C ALA A 99 -0.82 3.75 -1.88
N PRO A 100 -0.98 4.83 -2.67
CA PRO A 100 -0.18 6.05 -2.71
C PRO A 100 -0.55 7.01 -1.56
N THR A 101 0.27 8.05 -1.33
CA THR A 101 -0.11 9.16 -0.44
C THR A 101 -0.87 10.22 -1.23
N VAL A 102 -2.07 10.58 -0.78
CA VAL A 102 -3.02 11.45 -1.51
C VAL A 102 -3.49 12.65 -0.70
N ASN A 103 -2.75 13.05 0.33
CA ASN A 103 -3.08 14.25 1.08
C ASN A 103 -2.92 15.50 0.20
N ILE A 104 -3.79 16.49 0.38
CA ILE A 104 -3.76 17.74 -0.37
C ILE A 104 -2.71 18.69 0.23
N HIS A 105 -1.90 19.32 -0.63
CA HIS A 105 -0.93 20.34 -0.24
C HIS A 105 -1.63 21.65 0.16
N ARG A 106 -2.32 21.68 1.30
CA ARG A 106 -2.99 22.88 1.80
C ARG A 106 -2.00 24.00 2.16
N SER A 107 -0.81 23.63 2.61
CA SER A 107 0.26 24.53 3.01
C SER A 107 1.58 24.01 2.44
N PRO A 108 2.45 24.88 1.91
CA PRO A 108 3.76 24.47 1.40
C PRO A 108 4.69 23.96 2.50
N LEU A 109 4.39 24.23 3.78
CA LEU A 109 5.24 23.86 4.92
C LEU A 109 5.02 22.42 5.42
N ALA A 110 4.06 21.68 4.87
CA ALA A 110 3.78 20.32 5.32
C ALA A 110 4.89 19.35 4.87
N GLY A 111 5.55 18.72 5.84
CA GLY A 111 6.78 17.93 5.63
C GLY A 111 6.62 16.67 4.77
N ARG A 112 5.39 16.26 4.43
CA ARG A 112 5.08 15.10 3.58
C ARG A 112 4.44 15.50 2.24
N ASN A 113 4.44 16.78 1.86
CA ASN A 113 3.96 17.17 0.52
C ASN A 113 4.77 16.48 -0.60
N PHE A 114 6.05 16.23 -0.38
CA PHE A 114 6.91 15.62 -1.41
C PHE A 114 6.41 14.24 -1.89
N GLU A 115 5.76 13.46 -1.02
CA GLU A 115 5.22 12.13 -1.34
C GLU A 115 3.77 12.14 -1.82
N CYS A 116 3.10 13.30 -1.82
CA CYS A 116 1.75 13.50 -2.34
C CYS A 116 1.79 14.11 -3.76
N PHE A 117 0.68 14.06 -4.50
CA PHE A 117 0.68 14.44 -5.93
C PHE A 117 0.55 15.95 -6.19
N SER A 118 -0.42 16.63 -5.57
CA SER A 118 -0.75 18.03 -5.90
C SER A 118 -1.56 18.72 -4.78
N GLU A 119 -1.67 20.05 -4.87
CA GLU A 119 -2.70 20.84 -4.17
C GLU A 119 -4.09 20.71 -4.81
N ASP A 120 -4.15 20.32 -6.09
CA ASP A 120 -5.41 20.15 -6.82
C ASP A 120 -6.01 18.74 -6.61
N PRO A 121 -7.27 18.64 -6.16
CA PRO A 121 -7.89 17.35 -5.87
C PRO A 121 -8.20 16.52 -7.13
N TYR A 122 -8.44 17.15 -8.29
CA TYR A 122 -8.75 16.43 -9.51
C TYR A 122 -7.50 15.72 -10.04
N LEU A 123 -6.39 16.45 -10.18
CA LEU A 123 -5.09 15.89 -10.54
C LEU A 123 -4.66 14.80 -9.56
N THR A 124 -4.79 15.06 -8.26
CA THR A 124 -4.48 14.06 -7.21
C THR A 124 -5.30 12.78 -7.38
N GLY A 125 -6.60 12.89 -7.62
CA GLY A 125 -7.48 11.75 -7.84
C GLY A 125 -7.14 10.96 -9.11
N VAL A 126 -6.88 11.65 -10.22
CA VAL A 126 -6.51 11.02 -11.49
C VAL A 126 -5.18 10.26 -11.37
N MET A 127 -4.17 10.88 -10.76
CA MET A 127 -2.86 10.25 -10.55
C MET A 127 -2.94 9.07 -9.59
N ALA A 128 -3.67 9.20 -8.49
CA ALA A 128 -3.89 8.12 -7.54
C ALA A 128 -4.62 6.94 -8.17
N ALA A 129 -5.67 7.19 -8.97
CA ALA A 129 -6.39 6.13 -9.66
C ALA A 129 -5.48 5.38 -10.65
N ALA A 130 -4.66 6.10 -11.42
CA ALA A 130 -3.69 5.48 -12.31
C ALA A 130 -2.66 4.64 -11.54
N TYR A 131 -2.11 5.17 -10.45
CA TYR A 131 -1.17 4.47 -9.58
C TYR A 131 -1.77 3.18 -8.99
N ILE A 132 -3.00 3.22 -8.49
CA ILE A 132 -3.68 2.07 -7.86
C ILE A 132 -4.09 1.01 -8.89
N THR A 133 -4.40 1.42 -10.12
CA THR A 133 -4.82 0.50 -11.18
C THR A 133 -3.64 -0.28 -11.77
N GLY A 134 -2.43 0.30 -11.71
CA GLY A 134 -1.20 -0.39 -12.08
C GLY A 134 -0.74 -1.33 -10.98
#